data_AF-A0A1I8JIX6-F1
#
_entry.id   AF-A0A1I8JIX6-F1
#
_cell.length_a   1.000
_cell.length_b   1.000
_cell.length_c   1.000
_cell.angle_alpha   90.00
_cell.angle_beta   90.00
_cell.angle_gamma   90.00
#
_symmetry.space_group_name_H-M   'P 1'
#
loop_
_entity.id
_entity.type
_entity.pdbx_description
1 polymer ?
#
loop_
_entity_poly.entity_id
_entity_poly.type
_entity_poly.pdbx_seq_one_letter_code
_entity_poly.pdbx_strand_id
1 'polypeptide(L)'
;MFTLAINSLVLVTPDSCRVHREVGKQVPLLKMMARSKWTADQATKMETILGELYELCHLPKAEEEPHPMNQRLMVSHNVLSVVFDILSTETDVQLSEKYHQTVGVLKKAVKLLKALTMRYEDVQNQVFNNLDTLLRVRLVESDLALALKEVFANNQELCLKILPKQISKIVSLVADSQEKAPEFLELLAC
;
A
#
# COMPACT_ATOMS: atom_id res chain seq x y z
N MET A 1 17.56 -1.02 22.93
CA MET A 1 17.96 0.37 22.63
C MET A 1 18.38 0.55 21.18
N PHE A 2 19.29 -0.26 20.63
CA PHE A 2 19.75 -0.11 19.22
C PHE A 2 18.63 -0.23 18.17
N THR A 3 17.62 -1.08 18.38
CA THR A 3 16.45 -1.20 17.49
C THR A 3 15.58 0.06 17.44
N LEU A 4 15.55 0.86 18.50
CA LEU A 4 14.82 2.15 18.51
C LEU A 4 15.60 3.26 17.80
N ALA A 5 16.93 3.18 17.82
CA ALA A 5 17.80 4.12 17.09
C ALA A 5 17.70 3.93 15.57
N ILE A 6 17.54 2.69 15.09
CA ILE A 6 17.39 2.38 13.65
C ILE A 6 16.14 3.03 13.04
N ASN A 7 15.05 3.14 13.81
CA ASN A 7 13.80 3.76 13.36
C ASN A 7 13.71 5.26 13.69
N SER A 8 14.78 5.86 14.23
CA SER A 8 14.78 7.28 14.61
C SER A 8 15.06 8.17 13.41
N LEU A 9 14.18 9.16 13.19
CA LEU A 9 14.32 10.16 12.14
C LEU A 9 14.74 11.50 12.75
N VAL A 10 15.78 12.10 12.19
CA VAL A 10 16.20 13.46 12.53
C VAL A 10 15.52 14.43 11.59
N LEU A 11 14.54 15.18 12.09
CA LEU A 11 13.78 16.16 11.32
C LEU A 11 14.40 17.54 11.52
N VAL A 12 14.89 18.12 10.43
CA VAL A 12 15.62 19.40 10.46
C VAL A 12 14.72 20.55 10.00
N THR A 13 13.74 20.28 9.14
CA THR A 13 12.87 21.33 8.59
C THR A 13 11.55 21.43 9.38
N PRO A 14 10.97 22.65 9.49
CA PRO A 14 9.66 22.86 10.09
C PRO A 14 8.55 22.06 9.38
N ASP A 15 8.67 21.90 8.07
CA ASP A 15 7.69 21.18 7.26
C ASP A 15 7.68 19.68 7.57
N SER A 16 8.85 19.02 7.63
CA SER A 16 8.92 17.61 8.01
C SER A 16 8.44 17.38 9.44
N CYS A 17 8.68 18.34 10.36
CA CYS A 17 8.10 18.30 11.71
C CYS A 17 6.57 18.38 11.69
N ARG A 18 5.99 19.21 10.81
CA ARG A 18 4.54 19.33 10.63
C ARG A 18 3.94 18.02 10.11
N VAL A 19 4.53 17.45 9.06
CA VAL A 19 4.11 16.16 8.49
C VAL A 19 4.20 15.06 9.55
N HIS A 20 5.30 14.97 10.30
CA HIS A 20 5.45 13.97 11.36
C HIS A 20 4.35 14.05 12.43
N ARG A 21 3.97 15.27 12.85
CA ARG A 21 2.89 15.47 13.81
C ARG A 21 1.52 15.08 13.24
N GLU A 22 1.28 15.35 11.97
CA GLU A 22 0.01 15.02 11.33
C GLU A 22 -0.14 13.50 11.18
N VAL A 23 0.88 12.84 10.63
CA VAL A 23 0.93 11.37 10.53
C VAL A 23 0.79 10.74 11.92
N GLY A 24 1.46 11.29 12.94
CA GLY A 24 1.37 10.81 14.32
C GLY A 24 -0.02 10.91 14.94
N LYS A 25 -0.92 11.76 14.43
CA LYS A 25 -2.32 11.84 14.88
C LYS A 25 -3.22 10.89 14.08
N GLN A 26 -3.02 10.84 12.76
CA GLN A 26 -3.92 10.13 11.85
C GLN A 26 -3.70 8.62 11.84
N VAL A 27 -2.45 8.17 11.87
CA VAL A 27 -2.11 6.73 11.75
C VAL A 27 -2.64 5.90 12.92
N PRO A 28 -2.58 6.33 14.19
CA PRO A 28 -3.20 5.60 15.29
C PRO A 28 -4.71 5.42 15.12
N LEU A 29 -5.41 6.45 14.63
CA LEU A 29 -6.85 6.38 14.35
C LEU A 29 -7.14 5.39 13.22
N LEU A 30 -6.36 5.45 12.13
CA LEU A 30 -6.46 4.54 11.01
C LEU A 30 -6.24 3.08 11.45
N LYS A 31 -5.21 2.83 12.26
CA LYS A 31 -4.90 1.50 12.81
C LYS A 31 -6.00 0.94 13.69
N MET A 32 -6.63 1.79 14.51
CA MET A 32 -7.76 1.39 15.34
C MET A 32 -8.96 0.99 14.47
N MET A 33 -9.28 1.79 13.45
CA MET A 33 -10.42 1.53 12.55
C MET A 33 -10.20 0.28 11.70
N ALA A 34 -8.99 0.08 11.16
CA ALA A 34 -8.62 -1.07 10.33
C ALA A 34 -8.86 -2.43 11.01
N ARG A 35 -8.77 -2.49 12.35
CA ARG A 35 -8.97 -3.74 13.12
C ARG A 35 -10.42 -4.05 13.47
N SER A 36 -11.34 -3.14 13.16
CA SER A 36 -12.76 -3.23 13.51
C SER A 36 -13.62 -3.45 12.27
N LYS A 37 -14.85 -3.95 12.42
CA LYS A 37 -15.82 -3.97 11.31
C LYS A 37 -16.24 -2.54 11.00
N TRP A 38 -16.04 -2.10 9.75
CA TRP A 38 -16.27 -0.72 9.36
C TRP A 38 -17.77 -0.37 9.26
N THR A 39 -18.14 0.77 9.84
CA THR A 39 -19.36 1.50 9.48
C THR A 39 -19.13 2.34 8.23
N ALA A 40 -20.21 2.81 7.59
CA ALA A 40 -20.10 3.68 6.41
C ALA A 40 -19.30 4.96 6.74
N ASP A 41 -19.56 5.58 7.90
CA ASP A 41 -18.81 6.76 8.36
C ASP A 41 -17.33 6.48 8.61
N GLN A 42 -17.00 5.29 9.12
CA GLN A 42 -15.60 4.88 9.31
C GLN A 42 -14.91 4.67 7.97
N ALA A 43 -15.57 4.03 7.00
CA ALA A 43 -15.03 3.85 5.66
C ALA A 43 -14.71 5.20 5.00
N THR A 44 -15.64 6.16 5.04
CA THR A 44 -15.42 7.52 4.50
C THR A 44 -14.24 8.22 5.19
N LYS A 45 -14.14 8.14 6.52
CA LYS A 45 -13.01 8.71 7.27
C LYS A 45 -11.68 8.05 6.91
N MET A 46 -11.67 6.73 6.73
CA MET A 46 -10.48 6.00 6.30
C MET A 46 -10.07 6.41 4.89
N GLU A 47 -11.00 6.60 3.96
CA GLU A 47 -10.70 7.11 2.61
C GLU A 47 -10.09 8.51 2.64
N THR A 48 -10.62 9.41 3.48
CA THR A 48 -10.06 10.76 3.65
C THR A 48 -8.63 10.69 4.18
N ILE A 49 -8.40 9.94 5.27
CA ILE A 49 -7.06 9.80 5.86
C ILE A 49 -6.08 9.17 4.85
N LEU A 50 -6.46 8.08 4.18
CA LEU A 50 -5.61 7.43 3.18
C LEU A 50 -5.30 8.37 2.00
N GLY A 51 -6.26 9.21 1.61
CA GLY A 51 -6.06 10.25 0.60
C GLY A 51 -5.04 11.30 1.05
N GLU A 52 -5.18 11.83 2.25
CA GLU A 52 -4.24 12.82 2.80
C GLU A 52 -2.82 12.23 2.94
N LEU A 53 -2.70 10.99 3.42
CA LEU A 53 -1.42 10.30 3.49
C LEU A 53 -0.80 10.07 2.11
N TYR A 54 -1.62 9.80 1.09
CA TYR A 54 -1.17 9.66 -0.30
C TYR A 54 -0.62 10.99 -0.85
N GLU A 55 -1.32 12.10 -0.64
CA GLU A 55 -0.87 13.43 -1.07
C GLU A 55 0.48 13.82 -0.42
N LEU A 56 0.67 13.46 0.86
CA LEU A 56 1.93 13.70 1.56
C LEU A 56 3.10 12.89 1.01
N CYS A 57 2.86 11.80 0.28
CA CYS A 57 3.92 10.95 -0.28
C CYS A 57 4.53 11.51 -1.58
N HIS A 58 3.96 12.57 -2.17
CA HIS A 58 4.41 13.14 -3.44
C HIS A 58 4.94 14.57 -3.26
N LEU A 59 5.75 15.00 -4.22
CA LEU A 59 6.17 16.40 -4.28
C LEU A 59 5.02 17.29 -4.78
N PRO A 60 4.88 18.53 -4.27
CA PRO A 60 3.84 19.44 -4.73
C PRO A 60 3.95 19.65 -6.24
N LYS A 61 2.85 19.41 -6.97
CA LYS A 61 2.72 19.54 -8.44
C LYS A 61 3.42 18.45 -9.26
N ALA A 62 3.95 17.39 -8.64
CA ALA A 62 4.54 16.25 -9.34
C ALA A 62 4.08 14.93 -8.70
N GLU A 63 2.92 14.42 -9.14
CA GLU A 63 2.33 13.17 -8.63
C GLU A 63 3.19 11.92 -8.95
N GLU A 64 4.06 11.99 -9.96
CA GLU A 64 4.97 10.89 -10.33
C GLU A 64 6.31 10.94 -9.57
N GLU A 65 6.55 11.98 -8.76
CA GLU A 65 7.79 12.11 -7.99
C GLU A 65 7.54 11.86 -6.50
N PRO A 66 8.17 10.80 -5.93
CA PRO A 66 8.00 10.51 -4.52
C PRO A 66 8.75 11.54 -3.67
N HIS A 67 8.19 11.86 -2.50
CA HIS A 67 8.86 12.67 -1.49
C HIS A 67 9.60 11.74 -0.51
N PRO A 68 10.94 11.55 -0.60
CA PRO A 68 11.62 10.46 0.11
C PRO A 68 11.57 10.59 1.63
N MET A 69 11.66 11.82 2.15
CA MET A 69 11.53 12.06 3.59
C MET A 69 10.14 11.68 4.13
N ASN A 70 9.08 12.00 3.39
CA ASN A 70 7.72 11.71 3.82
C ASN A 70 7.44 10.21 3.72
N GLN A 71 7.93 9.52 2.67
CA GLN A 71 7.88 8.05 2.61
C GLN A 71 8.57 7.41 3.83
N ARG A 72 9.77 7.87 4.21
CA ARG A 72 10.47 7.40 5.42
C ARG A 72 9.67 7.67 6.69
N LEU A 73 9.03 8.84 6.80
CA LEU A 73 8.13 9.16 7.91
C LEU A 73 6.96 8.19 7.97
N MET A 74 6.31 7.88 6.85
CA MET A 74 5.21 6.91 6.80
C MET A 74 5.66 5.52 7.25
N VAL A 75 6.82 5.06 6.79
CA VAL A 75 7.39 3.77 7.20
C VAL A 75 7.72 3.76 8.70
N SER A 76 8.31 4.84 9.23
CA SER A 76 8.62 4.95 10.66
C SER A 76 7.37 4.89 11.56
N HIS A 77 6.22 5.37 11.05
CA HIS A 77 4.92 5.30 11.72
C HIS A 77 4.18 3.98 11.49
N ASN A 78 4.80 2.99 10.84
CA ASN A 78 4.24 1.69 10.52
C ASN A 78 2.97 1.75 9.64
N VAL A 79 2.87 2.75 8.75
CA VAL A 79 1.73 2.89 7.82
C VAL A 79 1.57 1.64 6.96
N LEU A 80 2.66 1.00 6.53
CA LEU A 80 2.63 -0.20 5.70
C LEU A 80 1.89 -1.38 6.37
N SER A 81 2.11 -1.59 7.67
CA SER A 81 1.39 -2.61 8.43
C SER A 81 -0.12 -2.33 8.47
N VAL A 82 -0.50 -1.06 8.59
CA VAL A 82 -1.92 -0.67 8.60
C VAL A 82 -2.55 -0.91 7.23
N VAL A 83 -1.83 -0.63 6.15
CA VAL A 83 -2.27 -0.93 4.77
C VAL A 83 -2.50 -2.44 4.60
N PHE A 84 -1.58 -3.29 5.07
CA PHE A 84 -1.77 -4.75 5.01
C PHE A 84 -2.96 -5.22 5.86
N ASP A 85 -3.16 -4.66 7.05
CA ASP A 85 -4.33 -4.99 7.89
C ASP A 85 -5.65 -4.66 7.14
N ILE A 86 -5.70 -3.50 6.46
CA ILE A 86 -6.87 -3.08 5.66
C ILE A 86 -7.09 -4.03 4.48
N LEU A 87 -6.05 -4.35 3.71
CA LEU A 87 -6.16 -5.25 2.55
C LEU A 87 -6.54 -6.68 2.96
N SER A 88 -6.11 -7.14 4.13
CA SER A 88 -6.46 -8.45 4.68
C SER A 88 -7.93 -8.52 5.11
N THR A 89 -8.60 -7.39 5.33
CA THR A 89 -10.02 -7.36 5.73
C THR A 89 -10.94 -7.83 4.58
N GLU A 90 -10.47 -7.75 3.33
CA GLU A 90 -11.22 -8.20 2.16
C GLU A 90 -11.60 -9.68 2.22
N THR A 91 -10.75 -10.53 2.81
CA THR A 91 -10.99 -11.99 2.81
C THR A 91 -12.26 -12.39 3.59
N ASP A 92 -12.77 -11.50 4.46
CA ASP A 92 -14.00 -11.71 5.24
C ASP A 92 -15.28 -11.14 4.57
N VAL A 93 -15.16 -10.32 3.51
CA VAL A 93 -16.26 -9.47 3.01
C VAL A 93 -16.93 -9.99 1.73
N GLN A 94 -16.53 -11.16 1.21
CA GLN A 94 -17.09 -11.76 -0.02
C GLN A 94 -18.63 -12.00 -0.01
N LEU A 95 -19.33 -11.66 1.07
CA LEU A 95 -20.76 -11.92 1.32
C LEU A 95 -21.61 -10.68 1.69
N SER A 96 -21.11 -9.43 1.62
CA SER A 96 -21.83 -8.27 2.19
C SER A 96 -22.23 -7.14 1.22
N GLU A 97 -23.44 -6.58 1.43
CA GLU A 97 -24.01 -5.38 0.78
C GLU A 97 -23.15 -4.10 0.90
N LYS A 98 -22.13 -4.08 1.77
CA LYS A 98 -21.18 -2.95 1.96
C LYS A 98 -20.10 -2.84 0.87
N TYR A 99 -20.25 -3.59 -0.20
CA TYR A 99 -19.29 -3.74 -1.31
C TYR A 99 -18.65 -2.42 -1.78
N HIS A 100 -19.46 -1.37 -2.01
CA HIS A 100 -18.98 -0.10 -2.57
C HIS A 100 -18.05 0.68 -1.62
N GLN A 101 -18.35 0.65 -0.32
CA GLN A 101 -17.58 1.38 0.70
C GLN A 101 -16.25 0.69 0.97
N THR A 102 -16.22 -0.64 0.95
CA THR A 102 -15.00 -1.41 1.10
C THR A 102 -14.07 -1.23 -0.10
N VAL A 103 -14.60 -1.22 -1.32
CA VAL A 103 -13.81 -1.02 -2.54
C VAL A 103 -13.11 0.36 -2.55
N GLY A 104 -13.78 1.43 -2.12
CA GLY A 104 -13.20 2.77 -2.08
C GLY A 104 -11.99 2.87 -1.13
N VAL A 105 -12.14 2.35 0.09
CA VAL A 105 -11.05 2.25 1.09
C VAL A 105 -9.89 1.42 0.54
N LEU A 106 -10.16 0.23 -0.02
CA LEU A 106 -9.12 -0.65 -0.57
C LEU A 106 -8.38 0.02 -1.73
N LYS A 107 -9.10 0.67 -2.65
CA LYS A 107 -8.48 1.40 -3.77
C LYS A 107 -7.53 2.49 -3.27
N LYS A 108 -7.92 3.26 -2.25
CA LYS A 108 -7.04 4.27 -1.63
C LYS A 108 -5.85 3.65 -0.91
N ALA A 109 -6.03 2.51 -0.24
CA ALA A 109 -4.96 1.79 0.42
C ALA A 109 -3.92 1.25 -0.59
N VAL A 110 -4.37 0.68 -1.71
CA VAL A 110 -3.49 0.22 -2.79
C VAL A 110 -2.77 1.38 -3.47
N LYS A 111 -3.43 2.52 -3.69
CA LYS A 111 -2.76 3.73 -4.21
C LYS A 111 -1.66 4.22 -3.27
N LEU A 112 -1.92 4.23 -1.96
CA LEU A 112 -0.90 4.55 -0.96
C LEU A 112 0.24 3.52 -0.98
N LEU A 113 -0.06 2.23 -1.14
CA LEU A 113 0.96 1.17 -1.29
C LEU A 113 1.86 1.42 -2.50
N LYS A 114 1.29 1.79 -3.66
CA LYS A 114 2.04 2.19 -4.86
C LYS A 114 2.96 3.39 -4.57
N ALA A 115 2.42 4.43 -3.94
CA ALA A 115 3.20 5.63 -3.61
C ALA A 115 4.36 5.35 -2.63
N LEU A 116 4.16 4.42 -1.68
CA LEU A 116 5.20 4.04 -0.72
C LEU A 116 6.29 3.14 -1.31
N THR A 117 5.95 2.33 -2.31
CA THR A 117 6.88 1.41 -2.97
C THR A 117 7.72 2.07 -4.05
N MET A 118 7.22 3.16 -4.65
CA MET A 118 7.90 3.87 -5.72
C MET A 118 9.31 4.31 -5.33
N ARG A 119 10.31 3.72 -6.00
CA ARG A 119 11.76 3.96 -5.82
C ARG A 119 12.26 3.78 -4.38
N TYR A 120 11.61 2.91 -3.59
CA TYR A 120 12.02 2.65 -2.21
C TYR A 120 12.23 1.17 -1.92
N GLU A 121 13.47 0.70 -2.12
CA GLU A 121 13.87 -0.71 -2.03
C GLU A 121 13.49 -1.40 -0.71
N ASP A 122 13.63 -0.74 0.44
CA ASP A 122 13.26 -1.33 1.74
C ASP A 122 11.76 -1.66 1.79
N VAL A 123 10.92 -0.77 1.26
CA VAL A 123 9.47 -0.97 1.21
C VAL A 123 9.12 -2.01 0.17
N GLN A 124 9.75 -1.99 -1.01
CA GLN A 124 9.58 -3.03 -2.03
C GLN A 124 9.85 -4.43 -1.45
N ASN A 125 10.94 -4.60 -0.70
CA ASN A 125 11.27 -5.85 -0.02
C ASN A 125 10.20 -6.28 1.01
N GLN A 126 9.70 -5.33 1.81
CA GLN A 126 8.63 -5.61 2.79
C GLN A 126 7.30 -6.01 2.12
N VAL A 127 6.96 -5.38 0.99
CA VAL A 127 5.78 -5.71 0.20
C VAL A 127 5.93 -7.07 -0.46
N PHE A 128 7.10 -7.37 -1.03
CA PHE A 128 7.41 -8.66 -1.61
C PHE A 128 7.29 -9.80 -0.59
N ASN A 129 7.74 -9.60 0.65
CA ASN A 129 7.59 -10.59 1.73
C ASN A 129 6.11 -10.89 2.08
N ASN A 130 5.19 -9.98 1.75
CA ASN A 130 3.75 -10.14 1.96
C ASN A 130 2.98 -10.43 0.65
N LEU A 131 3.70 -10.73 -0.44
CA LEU A 131 3.13 -10.93 -1.78
C LEU A 131 2.04 -12.00 -1.82
N ASP A 132 2.24 -13.12 -1.11
CA ASP A 132 1.24 -14.21 -1.07
C ASP A 132 -0.09 -13.83 -0.43
N THR A 133 -0.10 -12.84 0.46
CA THR A 133 -1.32 -12.28 1.06
C THR A 133 -1.97 -11.31 0.08
N LEU A 134 -1.16 -10.46 -0.57
CA LEU A 134 -1.63 -9.49 -1.55
C LEU A 134 -2.27 -10.16 -2.77
N LEU A 135 -1.69 -11.25 -3.28
CA LEU A 135 -2.24 -12.00 -4.42
C LEU A 135 -3.60 -12.69 -4.13
N ARG A 136 -4.10 -12.64 -2.89
CA ARG A 136 -5.46 -13.12 -2.53
C ARG A 136 -6.53 -12.05 -2.64
N VAL A 137 -6.14 -10.78 -2.77
CA VAL A 137 -7.03 -9.61 -2.92
C VAL A 137 -7.60 -9.62 -4.34
N ARG A 138 -8.93 -9.63 -4.45
CA ARG A 138 -9.72 -9.80 -5.68
C ARG A 138 -10.61 -8.59 -6.01
N LEU A 139 -10.84 -7.67 -5.07
CA LEU A 139 -11.74 -6.52 -5.25
C LEU A 139 -11.10 -5.35 -6.01
N VAL A 140 -9.78 -5.21 -5.95
CA VAL A 140 -9.01 -4.09 -6.56
C VAL A 140 -7.83 -4.63 -7.37
N GLU A 141 -8.13 -5.60 -8.24
CA GLU A 141 -7.15 -6.32 -9.06
C GLU A 141 -6.30 -5.41 -9.97
N SER A 142 -6.90 -4.46 -10.70
CA SER A 142 -6.17 -3.53 -11.59
C SER A 142 -5.25 -2.58 -10.80
N ASP A 143 -5.75 -1.91 -9.75
CA ASP A 143 -4.91 -1.03 -8.93
C ASP A 143 -3.80 -1.82 -8.22
N LEU A 144 -4.08 -3.06 -7.80
CA LEU A 144 -3.10 -3.94 -7.15
C LEU A 144 -2.00 -4.36 -8.12
N ALA A 145 -2.35 -4.71 -9.36
CA ALA A 145 -1.37 -5.04 -10.39
C ALA A 145 -0.38 -3.89 -10.62
N LEU A 146 -0.89 -2.65 -10.70
CA LEU A 146 -0.06 -1.45 -10.81
C LEU A 146 0.83 -1.24 -9.58
N ALA A 147 0.31 -1.46 -8.37
CA ALA A 147 1.12 -1.35 -7.15
C ALA A 147 2.21 -2.44 -7.09
N LEU A 148 1.89 -3.68 -7.48
CA LEU A 148 2.85 -4.78 -7.53
C LEU A 148 3.92 -4.56 -8.61
N LYS A 149 3.58 -3.93 -9.74
CA LYS A 149 4.56 -3.56 -10.76
C LYS A 149 5.66 -2.66 -10.18
N GLU A 150 5.28 -1.69 -9.35
CA GLU A 150 6.24 -0.81 -8.66
C GLU A 150 7.12 -1.55 -7.63
N VAL A 151 6.71 -2.72 -7.13
CA VAL A 151 7.54 -3.54 -6.24
C VAL A 151 8.74 -4.12 -6.99
N PHE A 152 8.54 -4.54 -8.23
CA PHE A 152 9.58 -5.13 -9.09
C PHE A 152 10.32 -4.07 -9.92
N ALA A 153 9.74 -2.88 -10.08
CA ALA A 153 10.34 -1.78 -10.83
C ALA A 153 11.72 -1.39 -10.26
N ASN A 154 12.73 -1.45 -11.13
CA ASN A 154 14.13 -1.16 -10.81
C ASN A 154 14.73 -2.05 -9.69
N ASN A 155 14.15 -3.22 -9.41
CA ASN A 155 14.62 -4.12 -8.37
C ASN A 155 14.84 -5.55 -8.91
N GLN A 156 15.98 -5.74 -9.59
CA GLN A 156 16.35 -7.02 -10.20
C GLN A 156 16.47 -8.16 -9.17
N GLU A 157 16.86 -7.84 -7.94
CA GLU A 157 17.00 -8.84 -6.88
C GLU A 157 15.65 -9.46 -6.53
N LEU A 158 14.59 -8.64 -6.43
CA LEU A 158 13.23 -9.14 -6.18
C LEU A 158 12.68 -9.92 -7.37
N CYS A 159 12.96 -9.49 -8.61
CA CYS A 159 12.58 -10.25 -9.80
C CYS A 159 13.19 -11.66 -9.81
N LEU A 160 14.44 -11.81 -9.35
CA LEU A 160 15.11 -13.12 -9.27
C LEU A 160 14.63 -13.97 -8.09
N LYS A 161 14.13 -13.35 -7.02
CA LYS A 161 13.62 -14.05 -5.83
C LYS A 161 12.20 -14.58 -5.98
N ILE A 162 11.48 -14.20 -7.03
CA ILE A 162 10.09 -14.64 -7.23
C ILE A 162 10.02 -16.16 -7.37
N LEU A 163 9.06 -16.77 -6.66
CA LEU A 163 8.91 -18.22 -6.67
C LEU A 163 8.04 -18.68 -7.84
N PRO A 164 8.30 -19.85 -8.45
CA PRO A 164 7.46 -20.40 -9.53
C PRO A 164 5.98 -20.52 -9.17
N LYS A 165 5.67 -20.81 -7.89
CA LYS A 165 4.29 -20.86 -7.38
C LYS A 165 3.61 -19.48 -7.41
N GLN A 166 4.35 -18.41 -7.15
CA GLN A 166 3.83 -17.04 -7.19
C GLN A 166 3.60 -16.60 -8.63
N ILE A 167 4.51 -16.93 -9.55
CA ILE A 167 4.30 -16.73 -11.00
C ILE A 167 3.04 -17.47 -11.47
N SER A 168 2.89 -18.75 -11.11
CA SER A 168 1.70 -19.52 -11.49
C SER A 168 0.40 -18.90 -10.96
N LYS A 169 0.41 -18.33 -9.74
CA LYS A 169 -0.74 -17.58 -9.22
C LYS A 169 -1.00 -16.33 -10.05
N ILE A 170 0.02 -15.51 -10.33
CA ILE A 170 -0.13 -14.31 -11.16
C ILE A 170 -0.71 -14.67 -12.54
N VAL A 171 -0.20 -15.73 -13.17
CA VAL A 171 -0.72 -16.21 -14.46
C VAL A 171 -2.18 -16.68 -14.35
N SER A 172 -2.56 -17.36 -13.26
CA SER A 172 -3.98 -17.68 -13.02
C SER A 172 -4.84 -16.44 -12.80
N LEU A 173 -4.35 -15.41 -12.10
CA LEU A 173 -5.05 -14.13 -11.95
C LEU A 173 -5.23 -13.44 -13.30
N VAL A 174 -4.20 -13.43 -14.16
CA VAL A 174 -4.28 -12.90 -15.52
C VAL A 174 -5.35 -13.63 -16.33
N ALA A 175 -5.38 -14.97 -16.25
CA ALA A 175 -6.35 -15.79 -16.98
C ALA A 175 -7.78 -15.55 -16.48
N ASP A 176 -7.98 -15.45 -15.16
CA ASP A 176 -9.30 -15.21 -14.54
C ASP A 176 -9.79 -13.77 -14.78
N SER A 177 -8.89 -12.80 -14.85
CA SER A 177 -9.19 -11.36 -14.87
C SER A 177 -8.85 -10.70 -16.22
N GLN A 178 -8.82 -11.48 -17.30
CA GLN A 178 -8.43 -11.06 -18.66
C GLN A 178 -9.14 -9.78 -19.16
N GLU A 179 -10.40 -9.57 -18.79
CA GLU A 179 -11.19 -8.37 -19.13
C GLU A 179 -11.13 -7.24 -18.08
N LYS A 180 -10.76 -7.54 -16.82
CA LYS A 180 -10.90 -6.61 -15.69
C LYS A 180 -9.58 -5.97 -15.23
N ALA A 181 -8.45 -6.65 -15.44
CA ALA A 181 -7.14 -6.19 -14.97
C ALA A 181 -6.02 -6.62 -15.94
N PRO A 182 -5.96 -6.06 -17.17
CA PRO A 182 -4.91 -6.36 -18.13
C PRO A 182 -3.50 -5.98 -17.63
N GLU A 183 -3.40 -5.13 -16.62
CA GLU A 183 -2.14 -4.64 -16.03
C GLU A 183 -1.33 -5.78 -15.37
N PHE A 184 -1.96 -6.91 -15.04
CA PHE A 184 -1.22 -8.10 -14.62
C PHE A 184 -0.35 -8.71 -15.72
N LEU A 185 -0.63 -8.43 -17.00
CA LEU A 185 0.27 -8.81 -18.10
C LEU A 185 1.55 -7.98 -18.07
N GLU A 186 1.48 -6.71 -17.66
CA GLU A 186 2.67 -5.85 -17.56
C GLU A 186 3.61 -6.33 -16.45
N LEU A 187 3.08 -6.95 -15.39
CA LEU A 187 3.87 -7.59 -14.34
C LEU A 187 4.74 -8.75 -14.85
N LEU A 188 4.31 -9.44 -15.91
CA LEU A 188 5.07 -10.53 -16.54
C LEU A 188 6.10 -10.01 -17.55
N ALA A 189 6.05 -8.74 -17.91
CA ALA A 189 6.97 -8.10 -18.85
C ALA A 189 8.17 -7.42 -18.16
N CYS A 190 8.17 -7.34 -16.82
CA CYS A 190 9.29 -6.87 -16.00
C CYS A 190 10.38 -7.93 -15.87
#